data_AF-A0A843G599-F1
#
_entry.id   AF-A0A843G599-F1
#
_cell.length_a   1.000
_cell.length_b   1.000
_cell.length_c   1.000
_cell.angle_alpha   90.00
_cell.angle_beta   90.00
_cell.angle_gamma   90.00
#
_symmetry.space_group_name_H-M   'P 1'
#
loop_
_entity.id
_entity.type
_entity.pdbx_description
1 polymer ?
#
loop_
_entity_poly.entity_id
_entity_poly.type
_entity_poly.pdbx_seq_one_letter_code
_entity_poly.pdbx_strand_id
1 'polypeptide(L)'
;MKIKNIMSENVVSIDKNLNICDCLRMMYKDNLSRIPVTTTNENKKVLVGIISEKDIADKLGSAKYGNMAPSHFHVSTVMVKDLITVDEDDDITEVAKILIQKNIGALPVLSDGEMVGIVTKSDFIYLCKAKAYEKISVKDIMTTDIISISADDRLVHARKVIMDSGVGR
;
A
#
# COMPACT_ATOMS: atom_id res chain seq x y z
N MET A 1 14.27 16.88 -7.58
CA MET A 1 13.36 16.38 -8.65
C MET A 1 12.01 16.19 -7.97
N LYS A 2 10.89 16.47 -8.65
CA LYS A 2 9.55 16.54 -8.01
C LYS A 2 8.75 15.25 -8.17
N ILE A 3 7.79 15.01 -7.28
CA ILE A 3 6.97 13.78 -7.28
C ILE A 3 6.14 13.61 -8.54
N LYS A 4 5.58 14.70 -9.09
CA LYS A 4 4.85 14.66 -10.36
C LYS A 4 5.63 14.05 -11.53
N ASN A 5 6.96 14.05 -11.46
CA ASN A 5 7.82 13.49 -12.51
C ASN A 5 7.94 11.95 -12.45
N ILE A 6 7.48 11.31 -11.37
CA ILE A 6 7.64 9.87 -11.13
C ILE A 6 6.36 9.16 -10.70
N MET A 7 5.36 9.90 -10.24
CA MET A 7 4.11 9.32 -9.77
C MET A 7 3.34 8.66 -10.92
N SER A 8 2.45 7.73 -10.56
CA SER A 8 1.45 7.21 -11.47
C SER A 8 0.19 8.08 -11.41
N GLU A 9 -0.23 8.65 -12.54
CA GLU A 9 -1.41 9.54 -12.65
C GLU A 9 -2.73 8.78 -12.80
N ASN A 10 -2.74 7.68 -13.58
CA ASN A 10 -3.94 6.88 -13.83
C ASN A 10 -4.18 5.85 -12.71
N VAL A 11 -4.51 6.35 -11.52
CA VAL A 11 -4.67 5.50 -10.34
C VAL A 11 -6.04 4.84 -10.32
N VAL A 12 -6.04 3.50 -10.30
CA VAL A 12 -7.24 2.73 -9.97
C VAL A 12 -7.63 3.06 -8.53
N SER A 13 -8.83 3.60 -8.34
CA SER A 13 -9.42 3.84 -7.03
C SER A 13 -10.77 3.12 -6.91
N ILE A 14 -11.16 2.83 -5.67
CA ILE A 14 -12.40 2.12 -5.36
C ILE A 14 -13.29 2.95 -4.44
N ASP A 15 -14.60 2.73 -4.50
CA ASP A 15 -15.54 3.37 -3.57
C ASP A 15 -15.46 2.70 -2.19
N LYS A 16 -15.59 3.50 -1.13
CA LYS A 16 -15.55 3.02 0.27
C LYS A 16 -16.64 1.99 0.61
N ASN A 17 -17.72 1.93 -0.15
CA ASN A 17 -18.82 0.99 0.02
C ASN A 17 -18.66 -0.27 -0.84
N LEU A 18 -17.56 -0.41 -1.59
CA LEU A 18 -17.26 -1.65 -2.30
C LEU A 18 -17.06 -2.81 -1.31
N ASN A 19 -17.47 -4.00 -1.70
CA ASN A 19 -17.22 -5.21 -0.93
C ASN A 19 -15.73 -5.59 -0.93
N ILE A 20 -15.24 -6.16 0.17
CA ILE A 20 -13.83 -6.58 0.24
C ILE A 20 -13.51 -7.70 -0.75
N CYS A 21 -14.44 -8.62 -1.04
CA CYS A 21 -14.22 -9.65 -2.04
C CYS A 21 -13.98 -9.07 -3.44
N ASP A 22 -14.72 -8.02 -3.81
CA ASP A 22 -14.54 -7.34 -5.09
C ASP A 22 -13.24 -6.52 -5.12
N CYS A 23 -12.91 -5.85 -4.01
CA CYS A 23 -11.62 -5.19 -3.83
C CYS A 23 -10.45 -6.17 -4.04
N LEU A 24 -10.48 -7.34 -3.41
CA LEU A 24 -9.46 -8.38 -3.57
C LEU A 24 -9.35 -8.89 -5.01
N ARG A 25 -10.49 -9.05 -5.71
CA ARG A 25 -10.48 -9.43 -7.14
C ARG A 25 -9.82 -8.36 -8.00
N MET A 26 -10.10 -7.08 -7.74
CA MET A 26 -9.46 -5.96 -8.43
C MET A 26 -7.95 -5.93 -8.16
N MET A 27 -7.54 -6.03 -6.89
CA MET A 27 -6.13 -6.11 -6.50
C MET A 27 -5.40 -7.23 -7.25
N TYR A 28 -5.98 -8.42 -7.29
CA TYR A 28 -5.40 -9.57 -7.99
C TYR A 28 -5.33 -9.36 -9.51
N LYS A 29 -6.43 -8.92 -10.13
CA LYS A 29 -6.53 -8.73 -11.58
C LYS A 29 -5.56 -7.66 -12.08
N ASP A 30 -5.44 -6.56 -11.35
CA ASP A 30 -4.66 -5.40 -11.76
C ASP A 30 -3.25 -5.42 -11.16
N ASN A 31 -2.88 -6.50 -10.45
CA ASN A 31 -1.60 -6.69 -9.76
C ASN A 31 -1.23 -5.52 -8.82
N LEU A 32 -2.20 -5.07 -8.04
CA LEU A 32 -2.09 -3.96 -7.09
C LEU A 32 -2.11 -4.48 -5.66
N SER A 33 -1.04 -4.23 -4.89
CA SER A 33 -1.02 -4.57 -3.45
C SER A 33 -1.73 -3.54 -2.57
N ARG A 34 -2.11 -2.39 -3.14
CA ARG A 34 -2.76 -1.27 -2.43
C ARG A 34 -3.54 -0.39 -3.38
N ILE A 35 -4.67 0.11 -2.92
CA ILE A 35 -5.64 0.88 -3.71
C ILE A 35 -6.14 2.07 -2.89
N PRO A 36 -6.08 3.30 -3.42
CA PRO A 36 -6.74 4.45 -2.82
C PRO A 36 -8.26 4.29 -2.79
N VAL A 37 -8.86 4.64 -1.66
CA VAL A 37 -10.29 4.54 -1.42
C VAL A 37 -10.91 5.92 -1.49
N THR A 38 -11.94 6.05 -2.32
CA THR A 38 -12.65 7.30 -2.56
C THR A 38 -14.10 7.21 -2.13
N THR A 39 -14.75 8.36 -1.99
CA THR A 39 -16.20 8.49 -1.91
C THR A 39 -16.61 9.55 -2.91
N THR A 40 -17.78 9.40 -3.53
CA THR A 40 -18.36 10.48 -4.32
C THR A 40 -19.11 11.43 -3.38
N ASN A 41 -18.77 12.71 -3.40
CA ASN A 41 -19.51 13.77 -2.73
C ASN A 41 -19.74 14.92 -3.73
N GLU A 42 -20.98 15.36 -3.94
CA GLU A 42 -21.32 16.44 -4.89
C GLU A 42 -20.70 16.24 -6.29
N ASN A 43 -20.70 14.99 -6.80
CA ASN A 43 -20.06 14.57 -8.06
C ASN A 43 -18.52 14.67 -8.12
N LYS A 44 -17.85 15.02 -7.01
CA LYS A 44 -16.39 14.96 -6.89
C LYS A 44 -15.96 13.67 -6.19
N LYS A 45 -14.89 13.05 -6.71
CA LYS A 45 -14.21 11.94 -6.01
C LYS A 45 -13.32 12.52 -4.92
N VAL A 46 -13.61 12.17 -3.68
CA VAL A 46 -12.83 12.60 -2.52
C VAL A 46 -12.08 11.38 -1.98
N LEU A 47 -10.76 11.52 -1.80
CA LEU A 47 -9.93 10.51 -1.14
C LEU A 47 -10.31 10.41 0.35
N VAL A 48 -10.66 9.21 0.80
CA VAL A 48 -11.11 8.96 2.19
C VAL A 48 -10.32 7.86 2.91
N GLY A 49 -9.49 7.15 2.18
CA GLY A 49 -8.64 6.12 2.76
C GLY A 49 -7.71 5.48 1.75
N ILE A 50 -6.92 4.52 2.24
CA ILE A 50 -6.15 3.60 1.42
C ILE A 50 -6.31 2.20 1.99
N ILE A 51 -6.36 1.19 1.14
CA ILE A 51 -6.45 -0.20 1.57
C ILE A 51 -5.35 -1.02 0.91
N SER A 52 -4.70 -1.86 1.69
CA SER A 52 -3.67 -2.81 1.22
C SER A 52 -4.02 -4.25 1.54
N GLU A 53 -3.34 -5.18 0.90
CA GLU A 53 -3.42 -6.62 1.21
C GLU A 53 -3.14 -6.89 2.70
N LYS A 54 -2.21 -6.13 3.29
CA LYS A 54 -1.86 -6.22 4.72
C LYS A 54 -3.02 -5.80 5.61
N ASP A 55 -3.71 -4.71 5.29
CA ASP A 55 -4.86 -4.23 6.07
C ASP A 55 -6.01 -5.25 6.05
N ILE A 56 -6.25 -5.85 4.89
CA ILE A 56 -7.25 -6.91 4.71
C ILE A 56 -6.87 -8.15 5.52
N ALA A 57 -5.63 -8.63 5.38
CA ALA A 57 -5.13 -9.77 6.13
C ALA A 57 -5.19 -9.54 7.65
N ASP A 58 -4.79 -8.35 8.11
CA ASP A 58 -4.83 -8.01 9.53
C ASP A 58 -6.27 -8.00 10.05
N LYS A 59 -7.17 -7.25 9.40
CA LYS A 59 -8.56 -7.13 9.88
C LYS A 59 -9.30 -8.44 9.83
N LEU A 60 -9.35 -9.11 8.68
CA LEU A 60 -10.15 -10.32 8.50
C LEU A 60 -9.67 -11.50 9.35
N GLY A 61 -8.36 -11.61 9.62
CA GLY A 61 -7.82 -12.66 10.48
C GLY A 61 -7.73 -12.30 11.96
N SER A 62 -8.18 -11.13 12.37
CA SER A 62 -8.18 -10.73 13.79
C SER A 62 -9.27 -11.46 14.57
N ALA A 63 -9.06 -11.67 15.87
CA ALA A 63 -10.05 -12.33 16.73
C ALA A 63 -11.42 -11.62 16.74
N LYS A 64 -11.44 -10.30 16.50
CA LYS A 64 -12.66 -9.49 16.45
C LYS A 64 -13.53 -9.78 15.24
N TYR A 65 -12.92 -10.11 14.10
CA TYR A 65 -13.61 -10.22 12.81
C TYR A 65 -13.52 -11.62 12.19
N GLY A 66 -12.69 -12.51 12.73
CA GLY A 66 -12.38 -13.82 12.15
C GLY A 66 -13.55 -14.79 12.03
N ASN A 67 -14.65 -14.56 12.76
CA ASN A 67 -15.86 -15.37 12.67
C ASN A 67 -16.90 -14.82 11.66
N MET A 68 -16.62 -13.67 11.04
CA MET A 68 -17.53 -13.05 10.07
C MET A 68 -17.10 -13.39 8.64
N ALA A 69 -18.07 -13.65 7.77
CA ALA A 69 -17.79 -13.87 6.36
C ALA A 69 -17.18 -12.60 5.73
N PRO A 70 -16.10 -12.71 4.92
CA PRO A 70 -15.51 -11.57 4.22
C PRO A 70 -16.50 -10.77 3.37
N SER A 71 -17.54 -11.45 2.85
CA SER A 71 -18.63 -10.84 2.08
C SER A 71 -19.47 -9.84 2.88
N HIS A 72 -19.41 -9.81 4.20
CA HIS A 72 -20.12 -8.82 5.02
C HIS A 72 -19.32 -7.53 5.24
N PHE A 73 -18.07 -7.48 4.78
CA PHE A 73 -17.22 -6.32 4.98
C PHE A 73 -17.23 -5.41 3.76
N HIS A 74 -17.38 -4.12 4.03
CA HIS A 74 -17.09 -3.06 3.07
C HIS A 74 -15.66 -2.56 3.26
N VAL A 75 -15.06 -2.03 2.20
CA VAL A 75 -13.72 -1.44 2.20
C VAL A 75 -13.57 -0.41 3.33
N SER A 76 -14.59 0.42 3.58
CA SER A 76 -14.62 1.41 4.66
C SER A 76 -14.39 0.86 6.08
N THR A 77 -14.61 -0.44 6.30
CA THR A 77 -14.39 -1.12 7.58
C THR A 77 -12.92 -1.47 7.81
N VAL A 78 -12.17 -1.64 6.72
CA VAL A 78 -10.80 -2.19 6.74
C VAL A 78 -9.75 -1.16 6.34
N MET A 79 -10.10 -0.20 5.48
CA MET A 79 -9.17 0.83 5.01
C MET A 79 -8.53 1.63 6.16
N VAL A 80 -7.31 2.09 5.92
CA VAL A 80 -6.63 3.09 6.73
C VAL A 80 -7.24 4.46 6.43
N LYS A 81 -7.64 5.17 7.50
CA LYS A 81 -8.29 6.49 7.42
C LYS A 81 -7.36 7.64 7.77
N ASP A 82 -6.34 7.37 8.58
CA ASP A 82 -5.30 8.35 8.90
C ASP A 82 -4.29 8.36 7.75
N LEU A 83 -4.56 9.24 6.78
CA LEU A 83 -3.84 9.28 5.53
C LEU A 83 -2.58 10.12 5.67
N ILE A 84 -1.46 9.54 5.27
CA ILE A 84 -0.26 10.30 4.93
C ILE A 84 -0.29 10.48 3.43
N THR A 85 -0.34 11.73 3.00
CA THR A 85 -0.31 12.15 1.59
C THR A 85 0.89 13.05 1.36
N VAL A 86 1.23 13.25 0.09
CA VAL A 86 2.28 14.17 -0.35
C VAL A 86 1.74 15.08 -1.43
N ASP A 87 2.37 16.23 -1.60
CA ASP A 87 2.06 17.16 -2.69
C ASP A 87 2.82 16.78 -3.97
N GLU A 88 2.26 17.05 -5.14
CA GLU A 88 2.89 16.73 -6.42
C GLU A 88 4.23 17.48 -6.63
N ASP A 89 4.40 18.62 -5.96
CA ASP A 89 5.60 19.44 -5.97
C ASP A 89 6.55 19.16 -4.79
N ASP A 90 6.29 18.15 -3.97
CA ASP A 90 7.24 17.70 -2.95
C ASP A 90 8.54 17.15 -3.59
N ASP A 91 9.66 17.29 -2.88
CA ASP A 91 10.93 16.71 -3.35
C ASP A 91 10.96 15.19 -3.14
N ILE A 92 11.39 14.48 -4.18
CA ILE A 92 11.52 13.02 -4.18
C ILE A 92 12.32 12.51 -2.97
N THR A 93 13.37 13.21 -2.54
CA THR A 93 14.20 12.77 -1.42
C THR A 93 13.44 12.79 -0.10
N GLU A 94 12.60 13.80 0.13
CA GLU A 94 11.80 13.91 1.35
C GLU A 94 10.70 12.86 1.37
N VAL A 95 10.03 12.62 0.22
CA VAL A 95 9.03 11.55 0.12
C VAL A 95 9.64 10.16 0.31
N ALA A 96 10.85 9.91 -0.22
CA ALA A 96 11.59 8.68 0.03
C ALA A 96 11.83 8.46 1.54
N LYS A 97 12.22 9.52 2.27
CA LYS A 97 12.39 9.45 3.73
C LYS A 97 11.07 9.12 4.42
N ILE A 98 9.95 9.71 4.01
CA ILE A 98 8.63 9.40 4.59
C ILE A 98 8.29 7.92 4.40
N LEU A 99 8.43 7.38 3.17
CA LEU A 99 8.16 5.97 2.88
C LEU A 99 9.01 5.02 3.74
N ILE A 100 10.29 5.35 3.97
CA ILE A 100 11.21 4.55 4.77
C ILE A 100 10.89 4.67 6.26
N GLN A 101 10.84 5.89 6.79
CA GLN A 101 10.66 6.15 8.23
C GLN A 101 9.31 5.69 8.76
N LYS A 102 8.25 5.82 7.94
CA LYS A 102 6.90 5.38 8.30
C LYS A 102 6.63 3.92 7.91
N ASN A 103 7.58 3.27 7.24
CA ASN A 103 7.42 1.93 6.65
C ASN A 103 6.14 1.79 5.81
N ILE A 104 5.92 2.76 4.91
CA ILE A 104 4.74 2.81 4.04
C ILE A 104 5.16 2.45 2.62
N GLY A 105 4.36 1.62 1.96
CA GLY A 105 4.65 1.17 0.59
C GLY A 105 4.28 2.18 -0.50
N ALA A 106 3.25 3.00 -0.29
CA ALA A 106 2.84 4.05 -1.20
C ALA A 106 2.06 5.17 -0.51
N LEU A 107 2.07 6.33 -1.16
CA LEU A 107 1.42 7.55 -0.70
C LEU A 107 0.55 8.10 -1.84
N PRO A 108 -0.72 8.42 -1.57
CA PRO A 108 -1.51 9.24 -2.48
C PRO A 108 -0.86 10.61 -2.67
N VAL A 109 -0.87 11.09 -3.91
CA VAL A 109 -0.34 12.40 -4.29
C VAL A 109 -1.49 13.36 -4.54
N LEU A 110 -1.41 14.55 -3.95
CA LEU A 110 -2.41 15.60 -4.07
C LEU A 110 -1.85 16.78 -4.87
N SER A 111 -2.76 17.51 -5.54
CA SER A 111 -2.53 18.84 -6.11
C SER A 111 -3.74 19.69 -5.74
N ASP A 112 -3.52 20.86 -5.12
CA ASP A 112 -4.58 21.73 -4.61
C ASP A 112 -5.63 21.00 -3.73
N GLY A 113 -5.19 19.96 -3.01
CA GLY A 113 -6.05 19.13 -2.15
C GLY A 113 -6.87 18.06 -2.88
N GLU A 114 -6.81 17.99 -4.21
CA GLU A 114 -7.42 16.93 -5.02
C GLU A 114 -6.39 15.83 -5.32
N MET A 115 -6.80 14.56 -5.29
CA MET A 115 -5.90 13.45 -5.57
C MET A 115 -5.62 13.35 -7.07
N VAL A 116 -4.35 13.48 -7.44
CA VAL A 116 -3.87 13.44 -8.83
C VAL A 116 -3.05 12.21 -9.16
N GLY A 117 -2.58 11.46 -8.16
CA GLY A 117 -1.73 10.31 -8.39
C GLY A 117 -1.45 9.45 -7.18
N ILE A 118 -0.57 8.47 -7.37
CA ILE A 118 0.02 7.66 -6.30
C ILE A 118 1.51 7.50 -6.58
N VAL A 119 2.31 7.53 -5.52
CA VAL A 119 3.74 7.21 -5.59
C VAL A 119 4.04 6.04 -4.67
N THR A 120 4.79 5.07 -5.18
CA THR A 120 5.12 3.80 -4.54
C THR A 120 6.64 3.63 -4.43
N LYS A 121 7.12 2.74 -3.55
CA LYS A 121 8.54 2.37 -3.51
C LYS A 121 9.09 1.94 -4.89
N SER A 122 8.28 1.32 -5.73
CA SER A 122 8.69 0.86 -7.07
C SER A 122 8.99 2.00 -8.03
N ASP A 123 8.32 3.15 -7.91
CA ASP A 123 8.57 4.31 -8.75
C ASP A 123 9.98 4.88 -8.49
N PHE A 124 10.45 4.82 -7.24
CA PHE A 124 11.83 5.15 -6.89
C PHE A 124 12.84 4.15 -7.45
N ILE A 125 12.50 2.85 -7.48
CA ILE A 125 13.37 1.83 -8.09
C ILE A 125 13.55 2.11 -9.58
N TYR A 126 12.54 2.62 -10.27
CA TYR A 126 12.65 2.99 -11.67
C TYR A 126 13.64 4.15 -11.92
N LEU A 127 13.81 5.03 -10.93
CA LEU A 127 14.85 6.09 -10.98
C LEU A 127 16.26 5.53 -10.81
N CYS A 128 16.42 4.33 -10.26
CA CYS A 128 17.71 3.67 -10.08
C CYS A 128 18.33 3.18 -11.41
N LYS A 129 17.91 3.73 -12.55
CA LYS A 129 18.49 3.49 -13.87
C LYS A 129 19.87 4.17 -13.98
N ALA A 130 20.89 3.43 -13.54
CA ALA A 130 22.33 3.54 -13.81
C ALA A 130 23.26 4.31 -12.85
N LYS A 131 24.49 3.79 -12.76
CA LYS A 131 25.74 4.22 -12.09
C LYS A 131 25.79 4.36 -10.56
N ALA A 132 24.76 4.88 -9.90
CA ALA A 132 24.83 5.17 -8.47
C ALA A 132 25.05 3.92 -7.58
N TYR A 133 24.68 2.74 -8.08
CA TYR A 133 24.74 1.47 -7.36
C TYR A 133 25.81 0.51 -7.89
N GLU A 134 26.71 0.93 -8.80
CA GLU A 134 27.76 0.04 -9.33
C GLU A 134 28.67 -0.55 -8.25
N LYS A 135 28.75 0.12 -7.09
CA LYS A 135 29.60 -0.28 -5.96
C LYS A 135 28.86 -0.95 -4.81
N ILE A 136 27.52 -1.04 -4.86
CA ILE A 136 26.71 -1.65 -3.81
C ILE A 136 26.20 -2.98 -4.33
N SER A 137 26.65 -4.06 -3.71
CA SER A 137 26.18 -5.41 -4.03
C SER A 137 24.91 -5.73 -3.24
N VAL A 138 24.14 -6.71 -3.71
CA VAL A 138 22.96 -7.20 -2.98
C VAL A 138 23.33 -7.66 -1.56
N LYS A 139 24.53 -8.23 -1.38
CA LYS A 139 25.04 -8.66 -0.07
C LYS A 139 25.11 -7.52 0.95
N ASP A 140 25.33 -6.28 0.49
CA ASP A 140 25.52 -5.11 1.35
C ASP A 140 24.19 -4.56 1.90
N ILE A 141 23.07 -4.90 1.25
CA ILE A 141 21.74 -4.34 1.58
C ILE A 141 20.68 -5.40 1.89
N MET A 142 20.97 -6.68 1.64
CA MET A 142 20.03 -7.76 1.92
C MET A 142 19.84 -7.95 3.42
N THR A 143 18.60 -8.23 3.83
CA THR A 143 18.33 -8.74 5.17
C THR A 143 18.93 -10.14 5.30
N THR A 144 19.83 -10.35 6.27
CA THR A 144 20.47 -11.65 6.51
C THR A 144 19.72 -12.50 7.53
N ASP A 145 19.00 -11.86 8.45
CA ASP A 145 18.14 -12.53 9.43
C ASP A 145 16.77 -12.79 8.80
N ILE A 146 16.62 -13.96 8.18
CA ILE A 146 15.45 -14.30 7.39
C ILE A 146 14.35 -14.88 8.29
N ILE A 147 13.22 -14.18 8.31
CA ILE A 147 11.99 -14.68 8.91
C ILE A 147 11.37 -15.67 7.92
N SER A 148 11.19 -16.91 8.37
CA SER A 148 10.66 -18.01 7.56
C SER A 148 9.57 -18.77 8.29
N ILE A 149 8.77 -19.50 7.52
CA ILE A 149 7.72 -20.42 8.00
C ILE A 149 7.90 -21.75 7.28
N SER A 150 7.41 -22.83 7.86
CA SER A 150 7.35 -24.15 7.23
C SER A 150 6.17 -24.24 6.25
N ALA A 151 6.29 -25.09 5.23
CA ALA A 151 5.17 -25.42 4.35
C ALA A 151 4.00 -26.11 5.10
N ASP A 152 4.28 -26.73 6.25
CA ASP A 152 3.29 -27.38 7.11
C ASP A 152 2.60 -26.41 8.09
N ASP A 153 3.06 -25.15 8.14
CA ASP A 153 2.48 -24.17 9.04
C ASP A 153 1.06 -23.81 8.63
N ARG A 154 0.20 -23.69 9.63
CA ARG A 154 -1.17 -23.23 9.41
C ARG A 154 -1.16 -21.79 8.92
N LEU A 155 -2.07 -21.44 8.03
CA LEU A 155 -2.24 -20.09 7.50
C LEU A 155 -2.37 -19.02 8.61
N VAL A 156 -3.03 -19.36 9.72
CA VAL A 156 -3.15 -18.45 10.88
C VAL A 156 -1.80 -18.14 11.53
N HIS A 157 -0.87 -19.11 11.53
CA HIS A 157 0.50 -18.90 12.01
C HIS A 157 1.27 -18.03 11.01
N ALA A 158 1.22 -18.36 9.71
CA ALA A 158 1.84 -17.55 8.67
C ALA A 158 1.40 -16.09 8.72
N ARG A 159 0.08 -15.84 8.80
CA ARG A 159 -0.48 -14.49 8.99
C ARG A 159 0.12 -13.81 10.22
N LYS A 160 0.13 -14.50 11.37
CA LYS A 160 0.67 -13.94 12.61
C LYS A 160 2.13 -13.53 12.44
N VAL A 161 2.96 -14.40 11.87
CA VAL A 161 4.38 -14.10 11.59
C VAL A 161 4.52 -12.87 10.70
N ILE A 162 3.73 -12.76 9.62
CA ILE A 162 3.73 -11.60 8.71
C ILE A 162 3.34 -10.31 9.46
N MET A 163 2.31 -10.34 10.31
CA MET A 163 1.86 -9.16 11.06
C MET A 163 2.87 -8.74 12.13
N ASP A 164 3.34 -9.69 12.94
CA ASP A 164 4.23 -9.45 14.07
C ASP A 164 5.63 -9.00 13.62
N SER A 165 6.10 -9.50 12.47
CA SER A 165 7.39 -9.11 11.91
C SER A 165 7.35 -7.84 11.05
N GLY A 166 6.16 -7.34 10.73
CA GLY A 166 6.00 -6.22 9.81
C GLY A 166 6.40 -6.52 8.36
N VAL A 167 6.67 -7.79 8.02
CA VAL A 167 6.98 -8.24 6.66
C VAL A 167 5.71 -8.21 5.80
N GLY A 168 5.84 -7.81 4.54
CA GLY A 168 4.72 -7.73 3.60
C GLY A 168 5.20 -7.32 2.21
N ARG A 169 4.28 -7.35 1.23
CA ARG A 169 4.53 -6.99 -0.18
C ARG A 169 4.27 -5.50 -0.46
#